data_AF-A0A8U0MAG5-F1
#
_entry.id   AF-A0A8U0MAG5-F1
#
_cell.length_a   1.000
_cell.length_b   1.000
_cell.length_c   1.000
_cell.angle_alpha   90.00
_cell.angle_beta   90.00
_cell.angle_gamma   90.00
#
_symmetry.space_group_name_H-M   'P 1'
#
loop_
_entity.id
_entity.type
_entity.pdbx_description
1 polymer ?
#
loop_
_entity_poly.entity_id
_entity_poly.type
_entity_poly.pdbx_seq_one_letter_code
_entity_poly.pdbx_strand_id
1 'polypeptide(L)'
;MNLNTIAPEEVVDGFFFPDQMNGKEQQQADEELAVALQKRRANLTDVEKLRGKLLQLKFQIEDYIKEDKFDPQKSFAYFLKSYVELQPKKKNEIAAELSIHKSKLSQLLSGDREPSDDLFIRLEFHSERFIPARDWFRVTMKKHENDIMTNVALRNQEKSYVKKHPVF
;
A
#
# COMPACT_ATOMS: atom_id res chain seq x y z
N MET A 1 -10.41 -35.68 -19.11
CA MET A 1 -9.54 -36.87 -19.11
C MET A 1 -9.90 -37.69 -17.88
N ASN A 2 -10.16 -38.99 -18.06
CA ASN A 2 -10.49 -39.91 -16.96
C ASN A 2 -9.22 -40.26 -16.18
N LEU A 3 -9.23 -40.08 -14.86
CA LEU A 3 -8.09 -40.30 -13.96
C LEU A 3 -7.88 -41.77 -13.55
N ASN A 4 -8.61 -42.73 -14.14
CA ASN A 4 -8.64 -44.12 -13.70
C ASN A 4 -7.68 -45.07 -14.46
N THR A 5 -6.70 -44.55 -15.21
CA THR A 5 -5.75 -45.37 -15.99
C THR A 5 -4.31 -44.88 -15.87
N ILE A 6 -3.90 -44.42 -14.68
CA ILE A 6 -2.49 -44.13 -14.38
C ILE A 6 -2.00 -45.27 -13.49
N ALA A 7 -0.94 -45.96 -13.90
CA ALA A 7 -0.35 -47.04 -13.12
C ALA A 7 0.13 -46.49 -11.76
N PRO A 8 -0.01 -47.24 -10.64
CA PRO A 8 0.39 -46.76 -9.32
C PRO A 8 1.84 -46.26 -9.24
N GLU A 9 2.70 -46.78 -10.11
CA GLU A 9 4.13 -46.54 -10.16
C GLU A 9 4.47 -45.16 -10.73
N GLU A 10 3.66 -44.64 -11.68
CA GLU A 10 3.82 -43.29 -12.24
C GLU A 10 3.35 -42.20 -11.28
N VAL A 11 2.55 -42.56 -10.27
CA VAL A 11 2.09 -41.64 -9.23
C VAL A 11 3.18 -41.42 -8.17
N VAL A 12 4.13 -42.35 -7.99
CA VAL A 12 5.15 -42.24 -6.94
C VAL A 12 6.29 -41.29 -7.35
N ASP A 13 6.69 -41.28 -8.62
CA ASP A 13 7.79 -40.42 -9.11
C ASP A 13 7.44 -38.92 -9.15
N GLY A 14 6.16 -38.58 -9.07
CA GLY A 14 5.66 -37.20 -9.02
C GLY A 14 5.49 -36.62 -7.61
N PHE A 15 5.55 -37.44 -6.56
CA PHE A 15 5.46 -36.97 -5.17
C PHE A 15 6.84 -36.69 -4.62
N PHE A 16 7.37 -35.49 -4.92
CA PHE A 16 8.50 -34.93 -4.20
C PHE A 16 8.02 -34.55 -2.79
N PHE A 17 8.14 -35.46 -1.83
CA PHE A 17 8.00 -35.11 -0.42
C PHE A 17 9.16 -34.17 -0.08
N PRO A 18 8.91 -32.94 0.41
CA PRO A 18 10.01 -32.05 0.81
C PRO A 18 10.78 -32.77 1.90
N ASP A 19 12.04 -33.09 1.60
CA ASP A 19 12.95 -33.74 2.54
C ASP A 19 13.01 -32.83 3.79
N GLN A 20 12.72 -33.40 4.96
CA GLN A 20 12.71 -32.65 6.21
C GLN A 20 14.17 -32.36 6.57
N MET A 21 14.68 -31.22 6.11
CA MET A 21 16.05 -30.77 6.39
C MET A 21 16.33 -30.87 7.89
N ASN A 22 17.46 -31.50 8.24
CA ASN A 22 17.86 -31.53 9.65
C ASN A 22 18.20 -30.10 10.13
N GLY A 23 18.16 -29.86 11.45
CA GLY A 23 18.37 -28.51 11.99
C GLY A 23 19.70 -27.83 11.63
N LYS A 24 20.73 -28.59 11.21
CA LYS A 24 22.02 -28.04 10.74
C LYS A 24 22.00 -27.72 9.24
N GLU A 25 21.35 -28.56 8.44
CA GLU A 25 21.13 -28.30 7.01
C GLU A 25 20.21 -27.10 6.80
N GLN A 26 19.19 -26.94 7.64
CA GLN A 26 18.32 -25.76 7.66
C GLN A 26 19.13 -24.49 7.96
N GLN A 27 20.01 -24.53 8.98
CA GLN A 27 20.86 -23.39 9.34
C GLN A 27 21.84 -23.02 8.23
N GLN A 28 22.47 -24.00 7.57
CA GLN A 28 23.36 -23.75 6.44
C GLN A 28 22.60 -23.20 5.23
N ALA A 29 21.42 -23.74 4.92
CA ALA A 29 20.57 -23.23 3.85
C ALA A 29 20.10 -21.78 4.12
N ASP A 30 19.74 -21.46 5.37
CA ASP A 30 19.34 -20.11 5.78
C ASP A 30 20.51 -19.11 5.67
N GLU A 31 21.73 -19.52 6.06
CA GLU A 31 22.94 -18.70 5.91
C GLU A 31 23.28 -18.47 4.44
N GLU A 32 23.24 -19.52 3.61
CA GLU A 32 23.47 -19.41 2.16
C GLU A 32 22.43 -18.50 1.49
N LEU A 33 21.16 -18.64 1.86
CA LEU A 33 20.08 -17.77 1.40
C LEU A 33 20.31 -16.33 1.83
N ALA A 34 20.67 -16.08 3.09
CA ALA A 34 20.96 -14.75 3.60
C ALA A 34 22.12 -14.09 2.84
N VAL A 35 23.20 -14.83 2.57
CA VAL A 35 24.35 -14.37 1.77
C VAL A 35 23.95 -14.09 0.32
N ALA A 36 23.16 -14.97 -0.31
CA ALA A 36 22.67 -14.78 -1.67
C ALA A 36 21.76 -13.55 -1.79
N LEU A 37 20.86 -13.35 -0.82
CA LEU A 37 20.00 -12.17 -0.71
C LEU A 37 20.84 -10.90 -0.49
N GLN A 38 21.87 -10.96 0.35
CA GLN A 38 22.77 -9.85 0.62
C GLN A 38 23.55 -9.44 -0.65
N LYS A 39 24.10 -10.41 -1.40
CA LYS A 39 24.78 -10.16 -2.68
C LYS A 39 23.83 -9.55 -3.71
N ARG A 40 22.60 -10.06 -3.82
CA ARG A 40 21.57 -9.45 -4.70
C ARG A 40 21.27 -8.01 -4.27
N ARG A 41 21.08 -7.75 -2.98
CA ARG A 41 20.82 -6.40 -2.45
C ARG A 41 21.97 -5.42 -2.71
N ALA A 42 23.21 -5.89 -2.62
CA ALA A 42 24.41 -5.09 -2.90
C ALA A 42 24.51 -4.66 -4.38
N ASN A 43 23.99 -5.48 -5.30
CA ASN A 43 24.05 -5.24 -6.74
C ASN A 43 22.86 -4.47 -7.32
N LEU A 44 21.86 -4.12 -6.50
CA LEU A 44 20.73 -3.31 -6.97
C LEU A 44 21.17 -1.87 -7.25
N THR A 45 20.79 -1.37 -8.42
CA THR A 45 20.92 0.05 -8.74
C THR A 45 20.00 0.89 -7.86
N ASP A 46 20.33 2.16 -7.66
CA ASP A 46 19.52 3.05 -6.82
C ASP A 46 18.11 3.27 -7.38
N VAL A 47 17.95 3.17 -8.70
CA VAL A 47 16.65 3.20 -9.38
C VAL A 47 15.81 1.95 -9.04
N GLU A 48 16.42 0.76 -9.05
CA GLU A 48 15.72 -0.48 -8.66
C GLU A 48 15.33 -0.47 -7.19
N LYS A 49 16.19 0.05 -6.31
CA LYS A 49 15.87 0.24 -4.89
C LYS A 49 14.68 1.18 -4.72
N LEU A 50 14.67 2.30 -5.44
CA LEU A 50 13.56 3.26 -5.40
C LEU A 50 12.25 2.62 -5.87
N ARG A 51 12.27 1.90 -7.00
CA ARG A 51 11.12 1.16 -7.52
C ARG A 51 10.59 0.13 -6.53
N GLY A 52 11.47 -0.63 -5.89
CA GLY A 52 11.10 -1.59 -4.85
C GLY A 52 10.38 -0.91 -3.68
N LYS A 53 10.89 0.22 -3.21
CA LYS A 53 10.26 0.99 -2.13
C LYS A 53 8.92 1.61 -2.53
N LEU A 54 8.80 2.11 -3.77
CA LEU A 54 7.52 2.61 -4.30
C LEU A 54 6.47 1.51 -4.40
N LEU A 55 6.88 0.31 -4.83
CA LEU A 55 6.00 -0.86 -4.88
C LEU A 55 5.57 -1.30 -3.48
N GLN A 56 6.48 -1.26 -2.50
CA GLN A 56 6.14 -1.51 -1.10
C GLN A 56 5.10 -0.51 -0.58
N LEU A 57 5.30 0.79 -0.83
CA LEU A 57 4.36 1.83 -0.44
C LEU A 57 2.98 1.62 -1.08
N LYS A 58 2.95 1.23 -2.36
CA LYS A 58 1.72 0.87 -3.05
C LYS A 58 0.97 -0.25 -2.32
N PHE A 59 1.64 -1.36 -1.99
CA PHE A 59 0.99 -2.46 -1.28
C PHE A 59 0.51 -2.06 0.11
N GLN A 60 1.28 -1.24 0.84
CA GLN A 60 0.83 -0.70 2.12
C GLN A 60 -0.45 0.14 2.01
N ILE A 61 -0.55 0.96 0.95
CA ILE A 61 -1.75 1.73 0.65
C ILE A 61 -2.92 0.79 0.31
N GLU A 62 -2.70 -0.17 -0.61
CA GLU A 62 -3.74 -1.11 -1.04
C GLU A 62 -4.26 -1.99 0.10
N ASP A 63 -3.37 -2.47 0.97
CA ASP A 63 -3.75 -3.28 2.12
C ASP A 63 -4.53 -2.46 3.13
N TYR A 64 -4.09 -1.22 3.42
CA TYR A 64 -4.86 -0.32 4.27
C TYR A 64 -6.23 0.02 3.68
N ILE A 65 -6.34 0.20 2.36
CA ILE A 65 -7.64 0.42 1.69
C ILE A 65 -8.58 -0.78 1.90
N LYS A 66 -8.07 -2.02 1.95
CA LYS A 66 -8.89 -3.22 2.18
C LYS A 66 -9.30 -3.42 3.64
N GLU A 67 -8.61 -2.81 4.60
CA GLU A 67 -8.96 -2.92 6.02
C GLU A 67 -10.33 -2.27 6.32
N ASP A 68 -11.28 -2.93 7.00
CA ASP A 68 -12.58 -2.29 7.29
C ASP A 68 -12.51 -1.12 8.29
N LYS A 69 -11.39 -1.00 9.01
CA LYS A 69 -11.23 -0.03 10.11
C LYS A 69 -10.40 1.16 9.66
N PHE A 70 -10.85 2.35 10.06
CA PHE A 70 -10.04 3.56 9.96
C PHE A 70 -8.94 3.54 11.04
N ASP A 71 -7.70 3.80 10.61
CA ASP A 71 -6.56 4.00 11.48
C ASP A 71 -6.08 5.46 11.37
N PRO A 72 -6.22 6.28 12.44
CA PRO A 72 -5.75 7.67 12.44
C PRO A 72 -4.25 7.82 12.15
N GLN A 73 -3.44 6.79 12.41
CA GLN A 73 -2.00 6.80 12.15
C GLN A 73 -1.67 6.57 10.67
N LYS A 74 -2.56 5.92 9.91
CA LYS A 74 -2.42 5.65 8.47
C LYS A 74 -3.25 6.64 7.64
N SER A 75 -3.07 7.94 7.90
CA SER A 75 -3.75 8.99 7.15
C SER A 75 -3.11 9.24 5.77
N PHE A 76 -3.77 10.01 4.91
CA PHE A 76 -3.16 10.49 3.66
C PHE A 76 -1.80 11.18 3.91
N ALA A 77 -1.70 12.00 4.96
CA ALA A 77 -0.46 12.69 5.32
C ALA A 77 0.68 11.72 5.67
N TYR A 78 0.35 10.60 6.33
CA TYR A 78 1.32 9.54 6.63
C TYR A 78 1.90 8.94 5.33
N PHE A 79 1.05 8.50 4.40
CA PHE A 79 1.51 7.91 3.15
C PHE A 79 2.22 8.92 2.23
N LEU A 80 1.77 10.18 2.20
CA LEU A 80 2.45 11.25 1.47
C LEU A 80 3.84 11.51 2.05
N LYS A 81 3.98 11.48 3.38
CA LYS A 81 5.28 11.64 4.04
C LYS A 81 6.22 10.51 3.66
N SER A 82 5.76 9.26 3.71
CA SER A 82 6.54 8.11 3.22
C SER A 82 6.95 8.32 1.77
N TYR A 83 6.03 8.70 0.88
CA TYR A 83 6.33 8.97 -0.53
C TYR A 83 7.43 10.02 -0.73
N VAL A 84 7.36 11.14 0.00
CA VAL A 84 8.34 12.22 -0.06
C VAL A 84 9.71 11.77 0.47
N GLU A 85 9.73 10.98 1.54
CA GLU A 85 10.96 10.45 2.15
C GLU A 85 11.66 9.38 1.29
N LEU A 86 10.93 8.71 0.40
CA LEU A 86 11.51 7.76 -0.56
C LEU A 86 12.39 8.44 -1.61
N GLN A 87 12.16 9.72 -1.89
CA GLN A 87 12.83 10.42 -2.97
C GLN A 87 14.18 10.98 -2.53
N PRO A 88 15.23 10.88 -3.36
CA PRO A 88 16.56 11.42 -3.05
C PRO A 88 16.64 12.96 -3.22
N LYS A 89 15.52 13.67 -3.09
CA LYS A 89 15.35 15.09 -3.42
C LYS A 89 14.93 15.89 -2.19
N LYS A 90 15.22 17.19 -2.21
CA LYS A 90 14.75 18.08 -1.13
C LYS A 90 13.25 18.32 -1.26
N LYS A 91 12.56 18.52 -0.13
CA LYS A 91 11.12 18.83 -0.10
C LYS A 91 10.70 19.98 -1.04
N ASN A 92 11.56 20.99 -1.22
CA ASN A 92 11.29 22.10 -2.13
C ASN A 92 11.26 21.67 -3.60
N GLU A 93 12.15 20.75 -4.00
CA GLU A 93 12.22 20.23 -5.37
C GLU A 93 10.98 19.39 -5.66
N ILE A 94 10.59 18.53 -4.72
CA ILE A 94 9.38 17.71 -4.83
C ILE A 94 8.13 18.57 -4.91
N ALA A 95 8.05 19.66 -4.14
CA ALA A 95 6.96 20.62 -4.23
C ALA A 95 6.88 21.24 -5.63
N ALA A 96 8.02 21.62 -6.20
CA ALA A 96 8.09 22.17 -7.56
C ALA A 96 7.69 21.14 -8.62
N GLU A 97 8.14 19.89 -8.50
CA GLU A 97 7.79 18.78 -9.43
C GLU A 97 6.30 18.46 -9.40
N LEU A 98 5.68 18.51 -8.20
CA LEU A 98 4.23 18.38 -8.03
C LEU A 98 3.48 19.68 -8.34
N SER A 99 4.16 20.74 -8.78
CA SER A 99 3.56 22.07 -9.05
C SER A 99 2.70 22.59 -7.90
N ILE A 100 3.17 22.43 -6.66
CA ILE A 100 2.54 22.92 -5.43
C ILE A 100 3.47 23.85 -4.66
N HIS A 101 2.88 24.84 -3.98
CA HIS A 101 3.67 25.72 -3.12
C HIS A 101 4.25 24.94 -1.93
N LYS A 102 5.46 25.30 -1.48
CA LYS A 102 6.13 24.66 -0.33
C LYS A 102 5.26 24.64 0.92
N SER A 103 4.55 25.73 1.23
CA SER A 103 3.65 25.78 2.39
C SER A 103 2.47 24.81 2.25
N LYS A 104 1.92 24.66 1.02
CA LYS A 104 0.86 23.66 0.74
C LYS A 104 1.39 22.26 1.01
N LEU A 105 2.60 21.93 0.53
CA LEU A 105 3.21 20.62 0.82
C LEU A 105 3.41 20.41 2.33
N SER A 106 3.91 21.41 3.07
CA SER A 106 4.07 21.29 4.53
C SER A 106 2.75 21.00 5.25
N GLN A 107 1.68 21.70 4.89
CA GLN A 107 0.34 21.50 5.48
C GLN A 107 -0.25 20.12 5.13
N LEU A 108 -0.01 19.64 3.91
CA LEU A 108 -0.43 18.29 3.50
C LEU A 108 0.32 17.21 4.29
N LEU A 109 1.61 17.44 4.56
CA LEU A 109 2.45 16.51 5.34
C LEU A 109 2.12 16.49 6.83
N SER A 110 1.63 17.60 7.40
CA SER A 110 1.15 17.65 8.78
C SER A 110 -0.29 17.15 8.93
N GLY A 111 -1.05 17.07 7.84
CA GLY A 111 -2.48 16.73 7.87
C GLY A 111 -3.40 17.92 8.20
N ASP A 112 -2.84 19.14 8.27
CA ASP A 112 -3.61 20.38 8.50
C ASP A 112 -4.44 20.79 7.29
N ARG A 113 -4.15 20.18 6.13
CA ARG A 113 -4.85 20.45 4.87
C ARG A 113 -5.21 19.15 4.18
N GLU A 114 -6.47 19.07 3.74
CA GLU A 114 -6.94 17.98 2.90
C GLU A 114 -6.37 18.09 1.47
N PRO A 115 -6.02 16.97 0.83
CA PRO A 115 -5.56 16.95 -0.55
C PRO A 115 -6.68 17.34 -1.53
N SER A 116 -6.28 17.87 -2.68
CA SER A 116 -7.18 18.19 -3.79
C SER A 116 -7.07 17.14 -4.90
N ASP A 117 -8.11 16.98 -5.71
CA ASP A 117 -8.15 15.93 -6.75
C ASP A 117 -6.99 16.03 -7.75
N ASP A 118 -6.58 17.26 -8.09
CA ASP A 118 -5.42 17.51 -8.95
C ASP A 118 -4.12 16.94 -8.36
N LEU A 119 -3.99 16.92 -7.04
CA LEU A 119 -2.81 16.38 -6.37
C LEU A 119 -2.73 14.86 -6.53
N PHE A 120 -3.85 14.14 -6.45
CA PHE A 120 -3.86 12.68 -6.65
C PHE A 120 -3.36 12.30 -8.05
N ILE A 121 -3.82 13.04 -9.06
CA ILE A 121 -3.40 12.84 -10.45
C ILE A 121 -1.90 13.14 -10.61
N ARG A 122 -1.42 14.23 -10.01
CA ARG A 122 0.02 14.57 -10.05
C ARG A 122 0.87 13.51 -9.35
N LEU A 123 0.44 12.98 -8.21
CA LEU A 123 1.14 11.90 -7.50
C LEU A 123 1.20 10.61 -8.32
N GLU A 124 0.12 10.27 -9.04
CA GLU A 124 0.13 9.14 -9.97
C GLU A 124 1.22 9.30 -11.03
N PHE A 125 1.24 10.42 -11.76
CA PHE A 125 2.24 10.65 -12.80
C PHE A 125 3.66 10.77 -12.24
N HIS A 126 3.83 11.45 -11.12
CA HIS A 126 5.12 11.60 -10.45
C HIS A 126 5.67 10.26 -9.93
N SER A 127 4.79 9.30 -9.62
CA SER A 127 5.16 7.94 -9.21
C SER A 127 5.35 6.98 -10.38
N GLU A 128 5.48 7.45 -11.64
CA GLU A 128 5.50 6.60 -12.84
C GLU A 128 4.28 5.66 -12.91
N ARG A 129 3.12 6.09 -12.40
CA ARG A 129 1.87 5.31 -12.29
C ARG A 129 1.98 4.06 -11.42
N PHE A 130 2.99 3.95 -10.55
CA PHE A 130 3.05 2.86 -9.57
C PHE A 130 1.87 2.91 -8.61
N ILE A 131 1.51 4.12 -8.13
CA ILE A 131 0.38 4.33 -7.21
C ILE A 131 -0.70 5.14 -7.96
N PRO A 132 -1.80 4.50 -8.37
CA PRO A 132 -2.93 5.17 -9.03
C PRO A 132 -3.54 6.31 -8.20
N ALA A 133 -4.04 7.35 -8.86
CA ALA A 133 -4.75 8.46 -8.22
C ALA A 133 -5.94 7.98 -7.38
N ARG A 134 -6.62 6.94 -7.84
CA ARG A 134 -7.72 6.28 -7.12
C ARG A 134 -7.30 5.79 -5.74
N ASP A 135 -6.08 5.28 -5.59
CA ASP A 135 -5.66 4.68 -4.33
C ASP A 135 -5.32 5.78 -3.32
N TRP A 136 -4.69 6.87 -3.77
CA TRP A 136 -4.54 8.10 -2.98
C TRP A 136 -5.89 8.65 -2.50
N PHE A 137 -6.87 8.73 -3.40
CA PHE A 137 -8.22 9.17 -3.08
C PHE A 137 -8.89 8.27 -2.04
N ARG A 138 -8.82 6.94 -2.21
CA ARG A 138 -9.45 5.97 -1.28
C ARG A 138 -8.87 6.06 0.13
N VAL A 139 -7.56 6.27 0.26
CA VAL A 139 -6.94 6.52 1.56
C VAL A 139 -7.51 7.77 2.23
N THR A 140 -7.70 8.85 1.48
CA THR A 140 -8.35 10.06 2.01
C THR A 140 -9.80 9.80 2.44
N MET A 141 -10.54 9.01 1.66
CA MET A 141 -11.94 8.69 1.96
C MET A 141 -12.15 7.88 3.24
N LYS A 142 -11.17 7.07 3.67
CA LYS A 142 -11.25 6.32 4.94
C LYS A 142 -11.57 7.19 6.15
N LYS A 143 -10.93 8.37 6.23
CA LYS A 143 -11.19 9.34 7.30
C LYS A 143 -12.61 9.88 7.19
N HIS A 144 -13.01 10.27 5.99
CA HIS A 144 -14.33 10.82 5.72
C HIS A 144 -15.47 9.83 6.03
N GLU A 145 -15.31 8.57 5.63
CA GLU A 145 -16.23 7.48 5.96
C GLU A 145 -16.36 7.31 7.47
N ASN A 146 -15.23 7.25 8.19
CA ASN A 146 -15.24 7.16 9.64
C ASN A 146 -15.99 8.34 10.27
N ASP A 147 -15.70 9.57 9.85
CA ASP A 147 -16.34 10.78 10.38
C ASP A 147 -17.86 10.75 10.19
N ILE A 148 -18.36 10.33 9.02
CA ILE A 148 -19.81 10.18 8.75
C ILE A 148 -20.42 9.06 9.62
N MET A 149 -19.70 7.96 9.79
CA MET A 149 -20.21 6.79 10.51
C MET A 149 -20.24 7.01 12.03
N THR A 150 -19.29 7.75 12.59
CA THR A 150 -19.17 7.96 14.04
C THR A 150 -19.79 9.25 14.55
N ASN A 151 -20.14 10.21 13.68
CA ASN A 151 -20.73 11.49 14.11
C ASN A 151 -22.20 11.35 14.54
N VAL A 152 -22.41 10.98 15.80
CA VAL A 152 -23.75 10.78 16.39
C VAL A 152 -24.62 12.03 16.33
N ALA A 153 -24.04 13.22 16.55
CA ALA A 153 -24.78 14.48 16.55
C ALA A 153 -25.37 14.76 15.15
N LEU A 154 -24.53 14.67 14.11
CA LEU A 154 -24.97 14.84 12.73
C LEU A 154 -26.01 13.79 12.36
N ARG A 155 -25.81 12.52 12.73
CA ARG A 155 -26.78 11.46 12.42
C ARG A 155 -28.15 11.70 13.06
N ASN A 156 -28.19 12.18 14.31
CA ASN A 156 -29.45 12.50 14.98
C ASN A 156 -30.16 13.70 14.34
N GLN A 157 -29.40 14.72 13.96
CA GLN A 157 -29.92 15.87 13.21
C GLN A 157 -30.50 15.43 11.88
N GLU A 158 -29.72 14.72 11.06
CA GLU A 158 -30.14 14.33 9.71
C GLU A 158 -31.31 13.33 9.72
N LYS A 159 -31.40 12.48 10.75
CA LYS A 159 -32.56 11.59 10.96
C LYS A 159 -33.87 12.36 11.05
N SER A 160 -33.88 13.57 11.64
CA SER A 160 -35.09 14.39 11.77
C SER A 160 -35.62 14.93 10.43
N TYR A 161 -34.76 15.03 9.42
CA TYR A 161 -35.15 15.49 8.08
C TYR A 161 -35.77 14.38 7.21
N VAL A 162 -35.61 13.11 7.59
CA VAL A 162 -36.18 11.96 6.84
C VAL A 162 -37.66 11.79 7.18
N LYS A 163 -38.53 12.10 6.23
CA LYS A 163 -40.00 12.12 6.46
C LYS A 163 -40.70 10.78 6.22
N LYS A 164 -40.13 9.91 5.39
CA LYS A 164 -40.72 8.61 5.00
C LYS A 164 -39.61 7.60 4.73
N HIS A 165 -39.86 6.34 5.05
CA HIS A 165 -38.98 5.23 4.70
C HIS A 165 -39.63 4.39 3.59
N PRO A 166 -38.85 3.90 2.60
CA PRO A 166 -39.35 2.93 1.64
C PRO A 166 -39.79 1.65 2.36
N VAL A 167 -40.94 1.11 1.95
CA VAL A 167 -41.44 -0.20 2.39
C VAL A 167 -40.91 -1.22 1.39
N PHE A 168 -40.20 -2.25 1.87
CA PHE A 168 -39.69 -3.37 1.07
C PHE A 168 -40.48 -4.63 1.34
#